data_AF-A0AAN8DQV2-F1
#
_entry.id   AF-A0AAN8DQV2-F1
#
_cell.length_a   1.000
_cell.length_b   1.000
_cell.length_c   1.000
_cell.angle_alpha   90.00
_cell.angle_beta   90.00
_cell.angle_gamma   90.00
#
_symmetry.space_group_name_H-M   'P 1'
#
loop_
_entity.id
_entity.type
_entity.pdbx_description
1 polymer ?
#
loop_
_entity_poly.entity_id
_entity_poly.type
_entity_poly.pdbx_seq_one_letter_code
_entity_poly.pdbx_strand_id
1 'polypeptide(L)'
;MTTAGGGWTLVASVHENSIYGRCTVGDRWSSQQGNNANLPDGDGNWSNRNTFGAAEGATSDDFKNPGYYEIRAEDMSVWHVPNNFPLEHWNLAAILRYHTENHFLRLYGGNLFQMFSQYPVRYNVGSPGNRGPAIPIVYDHGDKESTKMLYGPKPRGEFEPGFITFRAINNERAAMAICSGVKPVRGYNTEHYCIGGGGYFYTDQCGDFPSFDWDRLGREQGWSASKEMTEAAVLLFYR
;
A
#
# COMPACT_ATOMS: atom_id res chain seq x y z
N MET A 1 1.57 -21.75 -4.70
CA MET A 1 1.25 -22.95 -3.91
C MET A 1 2.40 -23.34 -2.98
N THR A 2 2.84 -22.46 -2.05
CA THR A 2 4.03 -22.73 -1.19
C THR A 2 3.89 -22.12 0.20
N THR A 3 3.83 -20.79 0.30
CA THR A 3 3.70 -20.05 1.57
C THR A 3 2.57 -20.60 2.43
N ALA A 4 2.89 -20.99 3.67
CA ALA A 4 1.93 -21.51 4.66
C ALA A 4 0.95 -22.56 4.11
N GLY A 5 1.42 -23.48 3.26
CA GLY A 5 0.60 -24.54 2.66
C GLY A 5 -0.05 -24.19 1.30
N GLY A 6 0.14 -22.98 0.79
CA GLY A 6 -0.37 -22.55 -0.52
C GLY A 6 -1.78 -21.97 -0.48
N GLY A 7 -2.42 -21.89 -1.66
CA GLY A 7 -3.76 -21.32 -1.83
C GLY A 7 -3.84 -19.80 -1.99
N TRP A 8 -2.71 -19.10 -2.11
CA TRP A 8 -2.67 -17.64 -2.27
C TRP A 8 -2.98 -17.20 -3.71
N THR A 9 -4.08 -16.48 -3.91
CA THR A 9 -4.47 -15.90 -5.21
C THR A 9 -4.03 -14.46 -5.31
N LEU A 10 -3.21 -14.11 -6.32
CA LEU A 10 -2.88 -12.71 -6.63
C LEU A 10 -4.15 -11.98 -7.08
N VAL A 11 -4.47 -10.88 -6.43
CA VAL A 11 -5.69 -10.09 -6.73
C VAL A 11 -5.40 -8.67 -7.18
N ALA A 12 -4.27 -8.10 -6.76
CA ALA A 12 -3.85 -6.77 -7.15
C ALA A 12 -2.33 -6.56 -7.00
N SER A 13 -1.79 -5.53 -7.64
CA SER A 13 -0.50 -4.93 -7.33
C SER A 13 -0.60 -3.41 -7.37
N VAL A 14 0.11 -2.75 -6.45
CA VAL A 14 0.35 -1.30 -6.48
C VAL A 14 1.75 -1.09 -7.04
N HIS A 15 1.86 -0.36 -8.14
CA HIS A 15 3.12 -0.11 -8.83
C HIS A 15 3.29 1.40 -9.07
N GLU A 16 4.41 1.94 -8.62
CA GLU A 16 4.78 3.33 -8.90
C GLU A 16 5.49 3.43 -10.26
N ASN A 17 4.82 4.03 -11.25
CA ASN A 17 5.37 4.20 -12.59
C ASN A 17 6.29 5.42 -12.72
N SER A 18 6.08 6.45 -11.90
CA SER A 18 6.87 7.67 -11.91
C SER A 18 6.69 8.45 -10.62
N ILE A 19 7.58 8.23 -9.66
CA ILE A 19 7.59 8.94 -8.36
C ILE A 19 7.67 10.48 -8.48
N TYR A 20 8.06 10.99 -9.66
CA TYR A 20 8.09 12.42 -9.98
C TYR A 20 6.72 12.98 -10.41
N GLY A 21 5.85 12.10 -10.93
CA GLY A 21 4.49 12.42 -11.32
C GLY A 21 3.65 12.48 -10.06
N ARG A 22 2.93 13.58 -9.85
CA ARG A 22 2.09 13.74 -8.66
C ARG A 22 0.63 13.55 -9.03
N CYS A 23 0.10 12.35 -8.80
CA CYS A 23 -1.27 11.98 -9.17
C CYS A 23 -1.53 12.21 -10.67
N THR A 24 -0.70 11.58 -11.49
CA THR A 24 -0.67 11.63 -12.95
C THR A 24 -1.10 10.28 -13.55
N VAL A 25 -1.03 10.14 -14.88
CA VAL A 25 -1.36 8.85 -15.53
C VAL A 25 -0.47 7.75 -14.98
N GLY A 26 -1.09 6.66 -14.52
CA GLY A 26 -0.43 5.56 -13.82
C GLY A 26 -0.73 5.52 -12.33
N ASP A 27 -1.06 6.64 -11.69
CA ASP A 27 -1.38 6.73 -10.26
C ASP A 27 -2.82 6.23 -9.96
N ARG A 28 -3.12 4.96 -10.28
CA ARG A 28 -4.48 4.39 -10.22
C ARG A 28 -4.91 4.10 -8.78
N TRP A 29 -3.98 3.86 -7.87
CA TRP A 29 -4.29 3.59 -6.47
C TRP A 29 -4.39 4.86 -5.61
N SER A 30 -4.26 6.02 -6.23
CA SER A 30 -4.51 7.33 -5.66
C SER A 30 -5.45 8.15 -6.54
N SER A 31 -4.91 8.93 -7.48
CA SER A 31 -5.69 9.75 -8.43
C SER A 31 -4.89 9.99 -9.70
N GLN A 32 -5.51 9.80 -10.85
CA GLN A 32 -4.94 10.22 -12.14
C GLN A 32 -5.47 11.61 -12.58
N GLN A 33 -6.29 12.25 -11.74
CA GLN A 33 -6.90 13.56 -12.01
C GLN A 33 -6.17 14.70 -11.30
N GLY A 34 -4.91 14.49 -10.95
CA GLY A 34 -4.13 15.41 -10.13
C GLY A 34 -4.54 15.40 -8.65
N ASN A 35 -3.93 16.31 -7.91
CA ASN A 35 -4.13 16.49 -6.48
C ASN A 35 -5.28 17.49 -6.22
N ASN A 36 -6.51 16.99 -6.05
CA ASN A 36 -7.72 17.82 -6.07
C ASN A 36 -8.67 17.51 -4.90
N ALA A 37 -8.82 18.47 -3.97
CA ALA A 37 -9.71 18.34 -2.82
C ALA A 37 -11.19 18.16 -3.18
N ASN A 38 -11.62 18.56 -4.38
CA ASN A 38 -12.98 18.33 -4.88
C ASN A 38 -13.19 16.90 -5.43
N LEU A 39 -12.10 16.12 -5.58
CA LEU A 39 -12.11 14.71 -5.93
C LEU A 39 -11.54 13.88 -4.76
N PRO A 40 -12.14 13.93 -3.57
CA PRO A 40 -11.52 13.40 -2.35
C PRO A 40 -11.31 11.88 -2.36
N ASP A 41 -12.06 11.12 -3.17
CA ASP A 41 -11.88 9.67 -3.34
C ASP A 41 -10.77 9.31 -4.35
N GLY A 42 -10.27 10.29 -5.11
CA GLY A 42 -9.36 10.05 -6.23
C GLY A 42 -10.01 9.17 -7.29
N ASP A 43 -9.27 8.19 -7.80
CA ASP A 43 -9.78 7.19 -8.74
C ASP A 43 -10.70 6.16 -8.06
N GLY A 44 -10.66 6.04 -6.72
CA GLY A 44 -11.53 5.18 -5.93
C GLY A 44 -11.34 3.67 -6.16
N ASN A 45 -10.22 3.24 -6.74
CA ASN A 45 -9.99 1.86 -7.16
C ASN A 45 -9.92 0.85 -6.00
N TRP A 46 -9.74 1.30 -4.75
CA TRP A 46 -9.80 0.45 -3.56
C TRP A 46 -11.21 -0.08 -3.24
N SER A 47 -12.26 0.62 -3.64
CA SER A 47 -13.65 0.27 -3.30
C SER A 47 -14.62 0.35 -4.48
N ASN A 48 -14.10 0.21 -5.70
CA ASN A 48 -14.88 0.07 -6.92
C ASN A 48 -14.63 -1.29 -7.60
N ARG A 49 -15.32 -1.54 -8.71
CA ARG A 49 -15.22 -2.78 -9.49
C ARG A 49 -14.34 -2.66 -10.74
N ASN A 50 -13.56 -1.58 -10.88
CA ASN A 50 -12.62 -1.47 -11.98
C ASN A 50 -11.55 -2.57 -11.89
N THR A 51 -11.05 -2.99 -13.03
CA THR A 51 -9.95 -3.95 -13.19
C THR A 51 -9.00 -3.43 -14.25
N PHE A 52 -7.71 -3.75 -14.12
CA PHE A 52 -6.66 -3.29 -15.02
C PHE A 52 -5.42 -4.18 -14.92
N GLY A 53 -4.58 -4.09 -15.94
CA GLY A 53 -3.34 -4.86 -16.03
C GLY A 53 -3.56 -6.36 -16.28
N ALA A 54 -2.46 -7.09 -16.26
CA ALA A 54 -2.41 -8.54 -16.35
C ALA A 54 -1.43 -9.08 -15.29
N ALA A 55 -1.63 -10.32 -14.84
CA ALA A 55 -0.81 -10.89 -13.78
C ALA A 55 0.69 -10.87 -14.15
N GLU A 56 1.06 -11.26 -15.37
CA GLU A 56 2.46 -11.26 -15.82
C GLU A 56 3.11 -9.87 -15.81
N GLY A 57 2.31 -8.80 -15.89
CA GLY A 57 2.77 -7.42 -15.84
C GLY A 57 2.65 -6.74 -14.49
N ALA A 58 2.31 -7.47 -13.41
CA ALA A 58 2.00 -6.87 -12.10
C ALA A 58 3.17 -6.17 -11.40
N THR A 59 4.40 -6.36 -11.90
CA THR A 59 5.61 -5.63 -11.47
C THR A 59 6.04 -4.55 -12.46
N SER A 60 5.28 -4.32 -13.54
CA SER A 60 5.59 -3.35 -14.59
C SER A 60 4.50 -2.28 -14.77
N ASP A 61 3.29 -2.54 -14.28
CA ASP A 61 2.18 -1.61 -14.15
C ASP A 61 1.25 -2.12 -13.02
N ASP A 62 0.27 -1.31 -12.65
CA ASP A 62 -0.74 -1.75 -11.69
C ASP A 62 -1.53 -2.95 -12.20
N PHE A 63 -1.88 -3.84 -11.28
CA PHE A 63 -2.75 -4.96 -11.53
C PHE A 63 -3.95 -4.94 -10.59
N LYS A 64 -5.14 -5.25 -11.11
CA LYS A 64 -6.32 -5.56 -10.30
C LYS A 64 -7.25 -6.45 -11.10
N ASN A 65 -7.62 -7.60 -10.55
CA ASN A 65 -8.54 -8.55 -11.18
C ASN A 65 -9.87 -8.67 -10.39
N PRO A 66 -10.90 -9.33 -10.95
CA PRO A 66 -12.18 -9.51 -10.26
C PRO A 66 -12.09 -10.19 -8.89
N GLY A 67 -11.10 -11.05 -8.69
CA GLY A 67 -10.85 -11.71 -7.41
C GLY A 67 -10.67 -10.74 -6.25
N TYR A 68 -10.20 -9.50 -6.51
CA TYR A 68 -10.08 -8.44 -5.51
C TYR A 68 -11.39 -8.15 -4.76
N TYR A 69 -12.52 -8.17 -5.48
CA TYR A 69 -13.85 -7.85 -4.92
C TYR A 69 -14.80 -9.05 -4.85
N GLU A 70 -14.48 -10.19 -5.48
CA GLU A 70 -15.33 -11.40 -5.48
C GLU A 70 -14.89 -12.48 -4.50
N ILE A 71 -13.57 -12.69 -4.31
CA ILE A 71 -13.09 -13.77 -3.45
C ILE A 71 -13.47 -13.46 -2.00
N ARG A 72 -14.01 -14.47 -1.32
CA ARG A 72 -14.19 -14.45 0.13
C ARG A 72 -13.00 -15.15 0.77
N ALA A 73 -12.07 -14.34 1.27
CA ALA A 73 -10.85 -14.76 1.91
C ALA A 73 -10.90 -14.58 3.42
N GLU A 74 -9.89 -15.10 4.09
CA GLU A 74 -9.71 -15.05 5.53
C GLU A 74 -8.46 -14.22 5.86
N ASP A 75 -7.41 -14.40 5.07
CA ASP A 75 -6.11 -13.75 5.27
C ASP A 75 -5.58 -13.17 3.95
N MET A 76 -4.53 -12.36 4.08
CA MET A 76 -3.79 -11.85 2.92
C MET A 76 -2.28 -12.01 3.06
N SER A 77 -1.61 -12.11 1.92
CA SER A 77 -0.15 -12.11 1.80
C SER A 77 0.27 -10.90 0.96
N VAL A 78 1.41 -10.31 1.30
CA VAL A 78 1.97 -9.15 0.58
C VAL A 78 3.43 -9.41 0.24
N TRP A 79 3.76 -9.23 -1.03
CA TRP A 79 5.13 -9.36 -1.53
C TRP A 79 5.56 -8.02 -2.12
N HIS A 80 6.75 -7.56 -1.75
CA HIS A 80 7.42 -6.44 -2.40
C HIS A 80 8.41 -7.01 -3.40
N VAL A 81 8.13 -6.85 -4.68
CA VAL A 81 8.92 -7.44 -5.77
C VAL A 81 9.49 -6.31 -6.62
N PRO A 82 10.82 -6.27 -6.85
CA PRO A 82 11.41 -5.21 -7.67
C PRO A 82 10.75 -5.09 -9.04
N ASN A 83 10.66 -3.85 -9.53
CA ASN A 83 9.95 -3.53 -10.77
C ASN A 83 10.55 -4.27 -11.98
N ASN A 84 9.70 -4.62 -12.93
CA ASN A 84 10.04 -5.32 -14.17
C ASN A 84 10.66 -6.72 -14.01
N PHE A 85 10.51 -7.35 -12.85
CA PHE A 85 10.91 -8.75 -12.66
C PHE A 85 9.89 -9.70 -13.29
N PRO A 86 10.32 -10.75 -14.01
CA PRO A 86 9.39 -11.71 -14.60
C PRO A 86 8.81 -12.64 -13.53
N LEU A 87 7.60 -13.15 -13.79
CA LEU A 87 6.75 -13.86 -12.83
C LEU A 87 7.44 -15.04 -12.14
N GLU A 88 8.22 -15.83 -12.89
CA GLU A 88 8.95 -16.99 -12.39
C GLU A 88 10.01 -16.66 -11.33
N HIS A 89 10.46 -15.40 -11.26
CA HIS A 89 11.50 -14.96 -10.34
C HIS A 89 10.97 -14.18 -9.12
N TRP A 90 9.68 -13.83 -9.07
CA TRP A 90 9.13 -12.99 -8.00
C TRP A 90 9.39 -13.51 -6.60
N ASN A 91 9.23 -14.82 -6.37
CA ASN A 91 9.43 -15.41 -5.04
C ASN A 91 10.88 -15.26 -4.54
N LEU A 92 11.85 -15.38 -5.45
CA LEU A 92 13.28 -15.28 -5.12
C LEU A 92 13.75 -13.82 -5.06
N ALA A 93 13.16 -12.94 -5.88
CA ALA A 93 13.54 -11.53 -5.98
C ALA A 93 12.89 -10.63 -4.92
N ALA A 94 11.80 -11.08 -4.29
CA ALA A 94 11.06 -10.27 -3.34
C ALA A 94 11.94 -9.81 -2.17
N ILE A 95 11.95 -8.50 -1.91
CA ILE A 95 12.71 -7.88 -0.81
C ILE A 95 11.99 -8.01 0.53
N LEU A 96 10.69 -8.28 0.50
CA LEU A 96 9.84 -8.49 1.66
C LEU A 96 8.67 -9.41 1.27
N ARG A 97 8.43 -10.46 2.05
CA ARG A 97 7.24 -11.30 1.93
C ARG A 97 6.67 -11.58 3.31
N TYR A 98 5.38 -11.40 3.47
CA TYR A 98 4.70 -11.71 4.72
C TYR A 98 3.23 -12.04 4.48
N HIS A 99 2.60 -12.64 5.48
CA HIS A 99 1.16 -12.90 5.48
C HIS A 99 0.52 -12.64 6.84
N THR A 100 -0.80 -12.50 6.86
CA THR A 100 -1.61 -12.57 8.09
C THR A 100 -2.06 -14.01 8.34
N GLU A 101 -2.32 -14.36 9.60
CA GLU A 101 -2.77 -15.71 9.98
C GLU A 101 -3.90 -15.72 11.02
N ASN A 102 -4.56 -14.58 11.23
CA ASN A 102 -5.60 -14.42 12.23
C ASN A 102 -7.01 -14.30 11.63
N HIS A 103 -7.16 -14.58 10.33
CA HIS A 103 -8.43 -14.60 9.61
C HIS A 103 -9.18 -13.26 9.64
N PHE A 104 -8.45 -12.13 9.73
CA PHE A 104 -9.07 -10.82 9.93
C PHE A 104 -10.06 -10.43 8.84
N LEU A 105 -9.89 -10.87 7.58
CA LEU A 105 -10.80 -10.51 6.50
C LEU A 105 -12.23 -10.97 6.76
N ARG A 106 -12.44 -12.05 7.54
CA ARG A 106 -13.78 -12.49 7.95
C ARG A 106 -14.56 -11.40 8.71
N LEU A 107 -13.86 -10.56 9.48
CA LEU A 107 -14.47 -9.44 10.22
C LEU A 107 -14.81 -8.24 9.32
N TYR A 108 -14.20 -8.16 8.14
CA TYR A 108 -14.31 -7.01 7.23
C TYR A 108 -14.94 -7.37 5.88
N GLY A 109 -15.79 -8.39 5.87
CA GLY A 109 -16.58 -8.78 4.68
C GLY A 109 -15.87 -9.71 3.70
N GLY A 110 -14.67 -10.19 4.02
CA GLY A 110 -13.96 -11.25 3.30
C GLY A 110 -12.94 -10.78 2.27
N ASN A 111 -12.81 -9.47 2.00
CA ASN A 111 -11.78 -8.93 1.11
C ASN A 111 -11.57 -7.42 1.33
N LEU A 112 -10.54 -6.85 0.69
CA LEU A 112 -10.21 -5.43 0.79
C LEU A 112 -11.27 -4.52 0.18
N PHE A 113 -11.99 -4.94 -0.87
CA PHE A 113 -13.11 -4.16 -1.40
C PHE A 113 -14.17 -3.90 -0.32
N GLN A 114 -14.58 -4.94 0.41
CA GLN A 114 -15.53 -4.81 1.52
C GLN A 114 -14.93 -4.02 2.69
N MET A 115 -13.65 -4.23 3.01
CA MET A 115 -12.96 -3.46 4.04
C MET A 115 -12.92 -1.97 3.72
N PHE A 116 -12.48 -1.57 2.53
CA PHE A 116 -12.41 -0.16 2.14
C PHE A 116 -13.79 0.46 1.88
N SER A 117 -14.83 -0.35 1.65
CA SER A 117 -16.21 0.13 1.73
C SER A 117 -16.61 0.53 3.17
N GLN A 118 -16.08 -0.15 4.20
CA GLN A 118 -16.28 0.21 5.61
C GLN A 118 -15.32 1.31 6.10
N TYR A 119 -14.11 1.36 5.54
CA TYR A 119 -13.06 2.33 5.83
C TYR A 119 -12.67 3.08 4.56
N PRO A 120 -13.45 4.08 4.12
CA PRO A 120 -13.20 4.76 2.86
C PRO A 120 -11.81 5.39 2.80
N VAL A 121 -11.10 5.15 1.69
CA VAL A 121 -9.84 5.81 1.34
C VAL A 121 -10.18 7.13 0.67
N ARG A 122 -10.45 8.14 1.51
CA ARG A 122 -10.99 9.43 1.08
C ARG A 122 -10.34 10.57 1.87
N TYR A 123 -9.97 11.64 1.18
CA TYR A 123 -9.50 12.87 1.83
C TYR A 123 -10.55 13.44 2.80
N ASN A 124 -10.09 13.88 3.98
CA ASN A 124 -10.92 14.49 5.02
C ASN A 124 -12.04 13.57 5.56
N VAL A 125 -11.83 12.25 5.51
CA VAL A 125 -12.76 11.25 6.07
C VAL A 125 -12.66 11.16 7.61
N GLY A 126 -11.60 11.69 8.21
CA GLY A 126 -11.38 11.65 9.65
C GLY A 126 -10.12 12.37 10.08
N SER A 127 -9.81 12.28 11.38
CA SER A 127 -8.55 12.73 11.98
C SER A 127 -7.50 11.60 11.96
N PRO A 128 -6.21 11.90 12.22
CA PRO A 128 -5.17 10.86 12.27
C PRO A 128 -5.46 9.68 13.23
N GLY A 129 -6.20 9.93 14.31
CA GLY A 129 -6.64 8.91 15.25
C GLY A 129 -7.69 7.94 14.69
N ASN A 130 -8.37 8.30 13.60
CA ASN A 130 -9.42 7.50 12.96
C ASN A 130 -8.87 6.50 11.92
N ARG A 131 -7.64 5.99 12.08
CA ARG A 131 -7.11 4.94 11.20
C ARG A 131 -7.99 3.68 11.20
N GLY A 132 -7.91 2.89 10.13
CA GLY A 132 -8.49 1.56 10.08
C GLY A 132 -7.69 0.51 10.88
N PRO A 133 -8.01 -0.78 10.72
CA PRO A 133 -7.36 -1.84 11.49
C PRO A 133 -5.87 -2.00 11.18
N ALA A 134 -5.11 -2.42 12.19
CA ALA A 134 -3.72 -2.84 12.06
C ALA A 134 -3.60 -4.31 12.48
N ILE A 135 -3.13 -5.15 11.57
CA ILE A 135 -3.15 -6.62 11.69
C ILE A 135 -1.72 -7.13 11.81
N PRO A 136 -1.39 -7.97 12.80
CA PRO A 136 -0.05 -8.56 12.91
C PRO A 136 0.24 -9.45 11.71
N ILE A 137 1.51 -9.50 11.31
CA ILE A 137 1.99 -10.30 10.16
C ILE A 137 3.04 -11.31 10.61
N VAL A 138 3.17 -12.37 9.82
CA VAL A 138 4.25 -13.36 9.87
C VAL A 138 5.12 -13.18 8.65
N TYR A 139 6.43 -13.04 8.84
CA TYR A 139 7.39 -12.86 7.75
C TYR A 139 7.75 -14.21 7.11
N ASP A 140 7.64 -14.27 5.79
CA ASP A 140 8.14 -15.38 4.96
C ASP A 140 9.53 -15.06 4.37
N HIS A 141 9.85 -13.76 4.24
CA HIS A 141 11.14 -13.21 3.88
C HIS A 141 11.29 -11.79 4.46
N GLY A 142 12.45 -11.50 5.04
CA GLY A 142 12.68 -10.29 5.83
C GLY A 142 12.23 -10.45 7.28
N ASP A 143 12.30 -9.35 8.05
CA ASP A 143 11.91 -9.29 9.45
C ASP A 143 11.52 -7.85 9.84
N LYS A 144 11.25 -7.62 11.13
CA LYS A 144 10.87 -6.31 11.67
C LYS A 144 11.93 -5.24 11.41
N GLU A 145 13.21 -5.57 11.57
CA GLU A 145 14.30 -4.61 11.40
C GLU A 145 14.55 -4.35 9.91
N SER A 146 14.57 -5.39 9.06
CA SER A 146 14.72 -5.19 7.62
C SER A 146 13.57 -4.35 7.05
N THR A 147 12.33 -4.59 7.49
CA THR A 147 11.15 -3.78 7.10
C THR A 147 11.29 -2.33 7.52
N LYS A 148 11.72 -2.08 8.76
CA LYS A 148 11.96 -0.73 9.27
C LYS A 148 13.02 0.01 8.46
N MET A 149 14.03 -0.71 7.97
CA MET A 149 15.12 -0.14 7.19
C MET A 149 14.74 0.19 5.74
N LEU A 150 13.66 -0.40 5.20
CA LEU A 150 13.09 -0.03 3.90
C LEU A 150 12.46 1.38 3.88
N TYR A 151 12.15 1.94 5.05
CA TYR A 151 11.60 3.29 5.18
C TYR A 151 12.64 4.30 5.66
N GLY A 152 12.33 5.59 5.53
CA GLY A 152 13.24 6.69 5.87
C GLY A 152 13.64 6.74 7.35
N PRO A 153 14.84 7.25 7.68
CA PRO A 153 15.32 7.35 9.07
C PRO A 153 14.37 8.04 10.06
N LYS A 154 13.70 9.13 9.66
CA LYS A 154 12.77 9.90 10.51
C LYS A 154 11.46 9.15 10.80
N PRO A 155 10.72 8.62 9.81
CA PRO A 155 9.45 7.94 10.07
C PRO A 155 9.63 6.65 10.88
N ARG A 156 10.83 6.07 10.99
CA ARG A 156 11.10 4.89 11.87
C ARG A 156 10.77 5.13 13.34
N GLY A 157 10.69 6.38 13.78
CA GLY A 157 10.24 6.74 15.12
C GLY A 157 8.71 6.80 15.27
N GLU A 158 7.95 6.76 14.16
CA GLU A 158 6.51 7.01 14.09
C GLU A 158 5.68 5.75 13.90
N PHE A 159 6.31 4.63 13.56
CA PHE A 159 5.63 3.36 13.34
C PHE A 159 6.28 2.20 14.11
N GLU A 160 5.52 1.13 14.25
CA GLU A 160 5.97 -0.18 14.75
C GLU A 160 5.98 -1.20 13.59
N PRO A 161 7.11 -1.85 13.28
CA PRO A 161 7.15 -2.89 12.24
C PRO A 161 6.52 -4.21 12.71
N GLY A 162 6.08 -5.04 11.75
CA GLY A 162 5.44 -6.33 12.00
C GLY A 162 3.91 -6.27 11.97
N PHE A 163 3.35 -5.32 11.22
CA PHE A 163 1.91 -5.18 11.00
C PHE A 163 1.59 -4.86 9.54
N ILE A 164 0.34 -5.02 9.11
CA ILE A 164 -0.22 -4.31 7.97
C ILE A 164 -1.37 -3.45 8.46
N THR A 165 -1.37 -2.17 8.11
CA THR A 165 -2.41 -1.21 8.53
C THR A 165 -3.21 -0.73 7.34
N PHE A 166 -4.53 -0.66 7.50
CA PHE A 166 -5.45 -0.20 6.46
C PHE A 166 -6.03 1.17 6.80
N ARG A 167 -6.21 2.01 5.79
CA ARG A 167 -6.79 3.37 5.89
C ARG A 167 -6.12 4.18 7.00
N ALA A 168 -4.84 4.49 6.82
CA ALA A 168 -4.14 5.46 7.67
C ALA A 168 -4.48 6.89 7.25
N ILE A 169 -4.45 7.84 8.18
CA ILE A 169 -4.79 9.24 7.92
C ILE A 169 -3.64 10.11 8.43
N ASN A 170 -3.10 10.99 7.60
CA ASN A 170 -2.01 11.88 7.99
C ASN A 170 -2.50 13.15 8.69
N ASN A 171 -1.56 13.98 9.14
CA ASN A 171 -1.83 15.25 9.83
C ASN A 171 -2.77 16.17 9.05
N GLU A 172 -2.64 16.20 7.72
CA GLU A 172 -3.44 17.02 6.82
C GLU A 172 -4.71 16.32 6.31
N ARG A 173 -5.04 15.16 6.90
CA ARG A 173 -6.26 14.38 6.64
C ARG A 173 -6.32 13.72 5.25
N ALA A 174 -5.19 13.58 4.57
CA ALA A 174 -5.06 12.63 3.47
C ALA A 174 -5.18 11.21 4.01
N ALA A 175 -5.90 10.36 3.29
CA ALA A 175 -6.07 8.96 3.66
C ALA A 175 -5.23 8.08 2.74
N MET A 176 -4.28 7.33 3.30
CA MET A 176 -3.51 6.31 2.57
C MET A 176 -4.13 4.94 2.78
N ALA A 177 -4.11 4.11 1.74
CA ALA A 177 -4.83 2.86 1.75
C ALA A 177 -4.15 1.80 2.62
N ILE A 178 -2.84 1.60 2.45
CA ILE A 178 -2.09 0.50 3.10
C ILE A 178 -0.77 1.01 3.66
N CYS A 179 -0.49 0.77 4.94
CA CYS A 179 0.87 0.82 5.49
C CYS A 179 1.39 -0.62 5.55
N SER A 180 2.31 -0.96 4.64
CA SER A 180 2.78 -2.33 4.44
C SER A 180 3.92 -2.65 5.39
N GLY A 181 3.80 -3.71 6.19
CA GLY A 181 4.86 -4.10 7.14
C GLY A 181 4.95 -3.23 8.41
N VAL A 182 4.17 -2.15 8.53
CA VAL A 182 4.22 -1.21 9.66
C VAL A 182 2.84 -0.77 10.17
N LYS A 183 2.82 -0.35 11.44
CA LYS A 183 1.67 0.26 12.13
C LYS A 183 2.03 1.67 12.60
N PRO A 184 1.32 2.72 12.15
CA PRO A 184 1.48 4.06 12.71
C PRO A 184 1.17 4.07 14.21
N VAL A 185 2.05 4.65 15.03
CA VAL A 185 1.89 4.76 16.50
C VAL A 185 1.92 6.20 17.01
N ARG A 186 2.56 7.13 16.29
CA ARG A 186 2.58 8.57 16.59
C ARG A 186 3.00 9.35 15.34
N GLY A 187 3.11 10.68 15.45
CA GLY A 187 3.64 11.56 14.39
C GLY A 187 2.66 11.78 13.23
N TYR A 188 2.07 10.70 12.72
CA TYR A 188 1.06 10.69 11.67
C TYR A 188 1.53 11.28 10.33
N ASN A 189 2.83 11.24 10.04
CA ASN A 189 3.37 11.59 8.71
C ASN A 189 3.38 10.33 7.82
N THR A 190 2.19 9.73 7.69
CA THR A 190 1.98 8.40 7.10
C THR A 190 2.24 8.34 5.58
N GLU A 191 2.29 9.49 4.90
CA GLU A 191 2.65 9.61 3.48
C GLU A 191 4.08 9.12 3.17
N HIS A 192 4.93 9.00 4.18
CA HIS A 192 6.32 8.53 4.02
C HIS A 192 6.49 7.02 4.14
N TYR A 193 5.44 6.28 4.51
CA TYR A 193 5.51 4.84 4.74
C TYR A 193 4.20 4.06 4.49
N CYS A 194 3.19 4.71 3.93
CA CYS A 194 1.94 4.10 3.48
C CYS A 194 1.68 4.44 2.02
N ILE A 195 1.06 3.52 1.27
CA ILE A 195 0.83 3.58 -0.17
C ILE A 195 -0.66 3.71 -0.53
N GLY A 196 -0.91 4.12 -1.76
CA GLY A 196 -2.22 4.49 -2.29
C GLY A 196 -2.84 5.64 -1.52
N GLY A 197 -4.00 6.12 -1.98
CA GLY A 197 -4.75 7.07 -1.18
C GLY A 197 -6.01 7.60 -1.83
N GLY A 198 -6.54 8.66 -1.23
CA GLY A 198 -7.61 9.46 -1.82
C GLY A 198 -7.09 10.38 -2.90
N GLY A 199 -7.91 11.33 -3.33
CA GLY A 199 -7.52 12.26 -4.41
C GLY A 199 -6.95 13.59 -3.95
N TYR A 200 -6.68 13.76 -2.64
CA TYR A 200 -6.02 14.96 -2.16
C TYR A 200 -5.07 14.73 -0.99
N PHE A 201 -3.89 15.34 -1.13
CA PHE A 201 -2.83 15.40 -0.15
C PHE A 201 -2.29 16.84 -0.06
N TYR A 202 -1.97 17.31 1.14
CA TYR A 202 -1.52 18.69 1.33
C TYR A 202 -0.05 18.86 0.87
N THR A 203 0.09 19.63 -0.23
CA THR A 203 1.19 19.84 -1.20
C THR A 203 2.30 18.77 -1.38
N ASP A 204 2.49 18.36 -2.65
CA ASP A 204 3.62 17.59 -3.19
C ASP A 204 3.79 16.13 -2.72
N GLN A 205 2.71 15.55 -2.16
CA GLN A 205 2.71 14.19 -1.63
C GLN A 205 1.89 13.20 -2.47
N CYS A 206 1.12 13.68 -3.46
CA CYS A 206 0.12 12.86 -4.15
C CYS A 206 0.78 11.85 -5.09
N GLY A 207 0.35 10.59 -5.04
CA GLY A 207 0.80 9.50 -5.93
C GLY A 207 0.50 8.14 -5.31
N ASP A 208 0.77 7.07 -6.04
CA ASP A 208 0.58 5.70 -5.56
C ASP A 208 1.58 5.34 -4.46
N PHE A 209 2.83 5.83 -4.56
CA PHE A 209 3.80 5.87 -3.45
C PHE A 209 4.01 7.31 -2.96
N PRO A 210 3.16 7.84 -2.06
CA PRO A 210 2.95 9.27 -1.81
C PRO A 210 4.23 10.12 -1.69
N SER A 211 4.79 10.27 -0.49
CA SER A 211 5.99 11.07 -0.23
C SER A 211 7.20 10.19 0.06
N PHE A 212 7.33 9.08 -0.67
CA PHE A 212 8.47 8.19 -0.52
C PHE A 212 9.76 8.83 -1.05
N ASP A 213 9.67 9.88 -1.88
CA ASP A 213 10.80 10.66 -2.41
C ASP A 213 10.96 12.04 -1.73
N TRP A 214 10.35 12.29 -0.57
CA TRP A 214 10.27 13.62 0.06
C TRP A 214 11.60 14.39 0.11
N ASP A 215 12.71 13.72 0.44
CA ASP A 215 14.02 14.34 0.58
C ASP A 215 14.52 14.97 -0.74
N ARG A 216 14.01 14.52 -1.89
CA ARG A 216 14.29 15.10 -3.22
C ARG A 216 13.82 16.56 -3.31
N LEU A 217 12.76 16.93 -2.58
CA LEU A 217 12.23 18.30 -2.58
C LEU A 217 13.19 19.30 -1.90
N GLY A 218 14.24 18.82 -1.21
CA GLY A 218 15.27 19.66 -0.59
C GLY A 218 14.79 20.45 0.63
N ARG A 219 13.59 20.17 1.15
CA ARG A 219 13.00 20.84 2.32
C ARG A 219 13.56 20.31 3.63
N GLU A 220 13.53 18.98 3.77
CA GLU A 220 14.09 18.25 4.90
C GLU A 220 14.74 16.96 4.40
N GLN A 221 15.54 16.31 5.26
CA GLN A 221 16.19 15.03 4.98
C GLN A 221 15.75 13.95 5.98
N GLY A 222 15.84 12.69 5.56
CA GLY A 222 15.57 11.50 6.35
C GLY A 222 14.13 11.00 6.26
N TRP A 223 13.28 11.56 5.40
CA TRP A 223 11.89 11.15 5.23
C TRP A 223 11.69 10.18 4.06
N SER A 224 12.59 10.15 3.09
CA SER A 224 12.46 9.28 1.92
C SER A 224 12.62 7.80 2.28
N ALA A 225 11.80 6.95 1.66
CA ALA A 225 11.97 5.50 1.70
C ALA A 225 13.24 5.07 0.95
N SER A 226 13.66 3.82 1.14
CA SER A 226 14.81 3.27 0.43
C SER A 226 14.50 3.09 -1.05
N LYS A 227 15.55 3.05 -1.88
CA LYS A 227 15.41 2.84 -3.32
C LYS A 227 14.74 1.49 -3.63
N GLU A 228 15.11 0.47 -2.87
CA GLU A 228 14.54 -0.88 -2.97
C GLU A 228 13.03 -0.87 -2.74
N MET A 229 12.55 -0.07 -1.78
CA MET A 229 11.12 0.07 -1.52
C MET A 229 10.41 0.86 -2.63
N THR A 230 10.99 1.97 -3.10
CA THR A 230 10.38 2.80 -4.15
C THR A 230 10.35 2.14 -5.52
N GLU A 231 11.27 1.20 -5.77
CA GLU A 231 11.39 0.49 -7.05
C GLU A 231 10.89 -0.97 -6.95
N ALA A 232 9.98 -1.24 -6.03
CA ALA A 232 9.31 -2.53 -5.90
C ALA A 232 7.79 -2.39 -5.89
N ALA A 233 7.12 -3.19 -6.72
CA ALA A 233 5.67 -3.30 -6.73
C ALA A 233 5.18 -4.09 -5.51
N VAL A 234 4.03 -3.69 -4.98
CA VAL A 234 3.40 -4.32 -3.80
C VAL A 234 2.28 -5.24 -4.26
N LEU A 235 2.57 -6.54 -4.34
CA LEU A 235 1.63 -7.57 -4.78
C LEU A 235 0.76 -8.03 -3.60
N LEU A 236 -0.55 -8.07 -3.81
CA LEU A 236 -1.57 -8.41 -2.82
C LEU A 236 -2.22 -9.75 -3.17
N PHE A 237 -2.18 -10.68 -2.23
CA PHE A 237 -2.72 -12.02 -2.38
C PHE A 237 -3.77 -12.33 -1.32
N TYR A 238 -4.78 -13.13 -1.65
CA TYR A 238 -5.80 -13.63 -0.73
C TYR A 238 -5.71 -15.14 -0.51
N ARG A 239 -6.15 -15.59 0.66
CA ARG A 239 -6.41 -16.99 0.99
C ARG A 239 -7.64 -17.13 1.87
#